data_AF-A0A7C2YP95-F1
#
_entry.id   AF-A0A7C2YP95-F1
#
_cell.length_a   1.000
_cell.length_b   1.000
_cell.length_c   1.000
_cell.angle_alpha   90.00
_cell.angle_beta   90.00
_cell.angle_gamma   90.00
#
_symmetry.space_group_name_H-M   'P 1'
#
loop_
_entity.id
_entity.type
_entity.pdbx_description
1 polymer ?
#
loop_
_entity_poly.entity_id
_entity_poly.type
_entity_poly.pdbx_seq_one_letter_code
_entity_poly.pdbx_strand_id
1 'polypeptide(L)'
;MDLELARQLSTEADTKIVLLVMDGLGGLPHPETGRTELETAYTPNLDRLARESMCGLTVPVAPGITPGSGPGHLALFGYDPLKFQVGPAAR
;
A
#
# COMPACT_ATOMS: atom_id res chain seq x y z
N MET A 1 15.06 -3.52 0.38
CA MET A 1 15.30 -3.13 1.78
C MET A 1 16.32 -4.08 2.38
N ASP A 2 17.34 -3.56 3.09
CA ASP A 2 18.26 -4.42 3.85
C ASP A 2 17.58 -4.79 5.18
N LEU A 3 17.17 -6.05 5.32
CA LEU A 3 16.45 -6.54 6.49
C LEU A 3 17.31 -6.58 7.75
N GLU A 4 18.63 -6.74 7.61
CA GLU A 4 19.53 -6.79 8.77
C GLU A 4 19.69 -5.38 9.36
N LEU A 5 19.83 -4.37 8.49
CA LEU A 5 19.83 -2.97 8.92
C LEU A 5 18.49 -2.58 9.57
N ALA A 6 17.36 -2.99 9.00
CA ALA A 6 16.04 -2.71 9.56
C ALA A 6 15.88 -3.30 10.97
N ARG A 7 16.41 -4.50 11.21
CA ARG A 7 16.39 -5.14 12.54
C ARG A 7 17.27 -4.41 13.55
N GLN A 8 18.44 -3.91 13.14
CA GLN A 8 19.32 -3.13 14.00
C GLN A 8 18.73 -1.78 14.41
N LEU A 9 17.92 -1.17 13.53
CA LEU A 9 17.27 0.11 13.76
C LEU A 9 15.91 -0.03 14.47
N SER A 10 15.37 -1.25 14.61
CA SER A 10 14.09 -1.48 15.27
C SER A 10 14.15 -1.18 16.77
N THR A 11 13.13 -0.53 17.30
CA THR A 11 12.94 -0.28 18.73
C THR A 11 11.65 -0.94 19.17
N GLU A 12 11.61 -1.47 20.39
CA GLU A 12 10.36 -1.99 20.96
C GLU A 12 9.39 -0.84 21.22
N ALA A 13 8.14 -1.05 20.83
CA ALA A 13 7.05 -0.10 21.03
C ALA A 13 5.95 -0.73 21.88
N ASP A 14 5.38 0.05 22.79
CA ASP A 14 4.22 -0.36 23.59
C ASP A 14 2.90 -0.37 22.78
N THR A 15 2.96 0.11 21.54
CA THR A 15 1.82 0.20 20.63
C THR A 15 1.75 -0.95 19.63
N LYS A 16 0.56 -1.26 19.13
CA LYS A 16 0.36 -2.23 18.05
C LYS A 16 0.30 -1.53 16.69
N ILE A 17 0.83 -2.18 15.66
CA ILE A 17 0.76 -1.73 14.27
C ILE A 17 -0.41 -2.43 13.59
N VAL A 18 -1.25 -1.66 12.91
CA VAL A 18 -2.30 -2.17 12.02
C VAL A 18 -1.98 -1.72 10.60
N LEU A 19 -1.78 -2.70 9.70
CA LEU A 19 -1.65 -2.46 8.26
C LEU A 19 -2.96 -2.85 7.58
N LEU A 20 -3.69 -1.86 7.08
CA LEU A 20 -4.93 -2.07 6.31
C LEU A 20 -4.64 -1.90 4.82
N VAL A 21 -4.89 -2.94 4.04
CA VAL A 21 -4.76 -2.92 2.58
C VAL A 21 -6.15 -2.95 1.96
N MET A 22 -6.48 -1.92 1.19
CA MET A 22 -7.71 -1.87 0.39
C MET A 22 -7.34 -2.19 -1.05
N ASP A 23 -7.66 -3.40 -1.51
CA ASP A 23 -7.32 -3.85 -2.87
C ASP A 23 -8.09 -3.05 -3.92
N GLY A 24 -7.41 -2.70 -5.02
CA GLY A 24 -8.02 -1.96 -6.13
C GLY A 24 -8.55 -0.56 -5.78
N LEU A 25 -8.07 0.08 -4.71
CA LEU A 25 -8.56 1.39 -4.26
C LEU A 25 -8.26 2.53 -5.26
N GLY A 26 -7.21 2.39 -6.07
CA GLY A 26 -6.83 3.37 -7.07
C GLY A 26 -7.90 3.51 -8.16
N GLY A 27 -8.22 4.75 -8.50
CA GLY A 27 -9.29 5.10 -9.43
C GLY A 27 -8.86 6.13 -10.46
N LEU A 28 -9.66 6.28 -11.52
CA LEU A 28 -9.47 7.35 -12.51
C LEU A 28 -10.55 8.43 -12.33
N PRO A 29 -10.23 9.70 -12.59
CA PRO A 29 -11.21 10.77 -12.47
C PRO A 29 -12.36 10.57 -13.46
N HIS A 30 -13.59 10.61 -12.95
CA HIS A 30 -14.78 10.54 -13.78
C HIS A 30 -14.84 11.75 -14.74
N PRO A 31 -15.17 11.57 -16.02
CA PRO A 31 -15.08 12.65 -17.03
C PRO A 31 -15.86 13.92 -16.68
N GLU A 32 -16.99 13.79 -15.99
CA GLU A 32 -17.86 14.93 -15.67
C GLU A 32 -17.55 15.59 -14.33
N THR A 33 -17.14 14.82 -13.31
CA THR A 33 -16.95 15.33 -11.94
C THR A 33 -15.49 15.63 -11.64
N GLY A 34 -14.56 15.09 -12.42
CA GLY A 34 -13.12 15.17 -12.21
C GLY A 34 -12.65 14.41 -10.97
N ARG A 35 -13.51 13.62 -10.31
CA ARG A 35 -13.22 12.90 -9.07
C ARG A 35 -13.05 11.41 -9.32
N THR A 36 -12.14 10.80 -8.60
CA THR A 36 -12.03 9.33 -8.49
C THR A 36 -13.21 8.75 -7.72
N GLU A 37 -13.35 7.43 -7.76
CA GLU A 37 -14.34 6.67 -7.01
C GLU A 37 -14.18 6.90 -5.50
N LEU A 38 -12.94 6.93 -5.00
CA LEU A 38 -12.64 7.18 -3.59
C LEU A 38 -13.03 8.61 -3.15
N GLU A 39 -12.77 9.61 -3.99
CA GLU A 39 -13.15 11.01 -3.73
C GLU A 39 -14.66 11.25 -3.83
N THR A 40 -15.38 10.38 -4.53
CA THR A 40 -16.84 10.44 -4.65
C THR A 40 -17.54 9.71 -3.49
N ALA A 41 -16.91 8.68 -2.93
CA ALA A 41 -17.45 7.90 -1.83
C ALA A 41 -17.52 8.70 -0.52
N TYR A 42 -18.58 8.50 0.25
CA TYR A 42 -18.68 9.05 1.60
C TYR A 42 -17.82 8.24 2.58
N THR A 43 -16.62 8.74 2.91
CA THR A 43 -15.62 8.02 3.73
C THR A 43 -15.17 8.80 4.98
N PRO A 44 -16.10 9.20 5.87
CA PRO A 44 -15.81 10.14 6.97
C PRO A 44 -14.71 9.68 7.94
N ASN A 45 -14.55 8.36 8.12
CA ASN A 45 -13.49 7.80 8.97
C ASN A 45 -12.11 7.90 8.31
N LEU A 46 -12.02 7.65 7.00
CA LEU A 46 -10.78 7.76 6.23
C LEU A 46 -10.40 9.22 6.08
N ASP A 47 -11.36 10.11 5.82
CA ASP A 47 -11.17 11.56 5.76
C ASP A 47 -10.65 12.13 7.09
N ARG A 48 -11.17 11.64 8.22
CA ARG A 48 -10.67 12.04 9.54
C ARG A 48 -9.25 11.53 9.77
N LEU A 49 -8.98 10.26 9.45
CA LEU A 49 -7.65 9.68 9.59
C LEU A 49 -6.61 10.43 8.74
N ALA A 50 -6.93 10.74 7.49
CA ALA A 50 -6.07 11.49 6.58
C ALA A 50 -5.75 12.90 7.09
N ARG A 51 -6.71 13.59 7.71
CA ARG A 51 -6.49 14.93 8.28
C ARG A 51 -5.62 14.94 9.53
N GLU A 52 -5.65 13.87 10.32
CA GLU A 52 -4.88 13.75 11.57
C GLU A 52 -3.51 13.07 11.37
N SER A 53 -3.23 12.55 10.17
CA SER A 53 -2.06 11.72 9.86
C SER A 53 -1.22 12.30 8.72
N MET A 54 -0.19 11.56 8.30
CA MET A 54 0.56 11.84 7.08
C MET A 54 0.04 10.98 5.92
N CYS A 55 -0.21 11.61 4.77
CA CYS A 55 -0.57 10.94 3.53
C CYS A 55 0.62 10.89 2.56
N GLY A 56 0.62 9.91 1.67
CA GLY A 56 1.63 9.75 0.63
C GLY A 56 1.12 8.87 -0.51
N LEU A 57 1.91 8.82 -1.59
CA LEU A 57 1.67 7.94 -2.72
C LEU A 57 2.69 6.80 -2.71
N THR A 58 2.24 5.59 -3.00
CA THR A 58 3.10 4.41 -3.10
C THR A 58 3.14 3.93 -4.55
N VAL A 59 4.33 3.51 -5.00
CA VAL A 59 4.52 2.83 -6.29
C VAL A 59 4.88 1.38 -5.95
N PRO A 60 3.95 0.42 -6.06
CA PRO A 60 4.17 -0.93 -5.55
C PRO A 60 5.29 -1.71 -6.27
N VAL A 61 5.51 -1.45 -7.56
CA VAL A 61 6.52 -2.15 -8.37
C VAL A 61 7.40 -1.15 -9.12
N ALA A 62 6.83 -0.45 -10.10
CA ALA A 62 7.48 0.64 -10.81
C ALA A 62 6.42 1.53 -11.47
N PRO A 63 6.77 2.77 -11.89
CA PRO A 63 5.84 3.62 -12.63
C PRO A 63 5.29 2.91 -13.87
N GLY A 64 3.96 2.85 -14.00
CA GLY A 64 3.29 2.21 -15.14
C GLY A 64 3.22 0.68 -15.11
N ILE A 65 3.68 0.02 -14.03
CA ILE A 65 3.52 -1.44 -13.88
C ILE A 65 2.34 -1.71 -12.94
N THR A 66 1.31 -2.39 -13.46
CA THR A 66 0.20 -2.90 -12.65
C THR A 66 0.64 -4.17 -11.91
N PRO A 67 0.77 -4.16 -10.57
CA PRO A 67 1.08 -5.36 -9.82
C PRO A 67 -0.08 -6.34 -9.84
N GLY A 68 0.20 -7.63 -10.01
CA GLY A 68 -0.72 -8.68 -9.59
C GLY A 68 -0.78 -8.78 -8.06
N SER A 69 -1.80 -9.44 -7.51
CA SER A 69 -2.04 -9.52 -6.06
C SER A 69 -0.86 -10.11 -5.27
N GLY A 70 -0.12 -11.09 -5.81
CA GLY A 70 1.06 -11.68 -5.16
C GLY A 70 2.22 -10.68 -4.98
N PRO A 71 2.82 -10.17 -6.07
CA PRO A 71 3.90 -9.19 -5.99
C PRO A 71 3.54 -7.90 -5.22
N GLY A 72 2.28 -7.44 -5.32
CA GLY A 72 1.80 -6.26 -4.59
C GLY A 72 1.84 -6.42 -3.07
N HIS A 73 1.44 -7.59 -2.55
CA HIS A 73 1.49 -7.84 -1.10
C HIS A 73 2.91 -8.01 -0.57
N LEU A 74 3.83 -8.60 -1.34
CA LEU A 74 5.23 -8.76 -0.93
C LEU A 74 5.96 -7.42 -0.81
N ALA A 75 5.69 -6.50 -1.75
CA ALA A 75 6.24 -5.15 -1.71
C ALA A 75 5.82 -4.39 -0.44
N LEU A 76 4.60 -4.61 0.07
CA LEU A 76 4.12 -3.97 1.31
C LEU A 76 4.92 -4.37 2.55
N PHE A 77 5.47 -5.58 2.59
CA PHE A 77 6.31 -6.05 3.69
C PHE A 77 7.80 -5.78 3.48
N GLY A 78 8.15 -5.00 2.46
CA GLY A 78 9.54 -4.60 2.16
C GLY A 78 10.36 -5.64 1.40
N TYR A 79 9.72 -6.70 0.88
CA TYR A 79 10.36 -7.64 -0.03
C TYR A 79 10.41 -7.05 -1.44
N ASP A 80 11.53 -7.27 -2.12
CA ASP A 80 11.67 -6.90 -3.52
C ASP A 80 10.82 -7.85 -4.39
N PRO A 81 9.75 -7.36 -5.06
CA PRO A 81 8.86 -8.20 -5.86
C PRO A 81 9.55 -8.80 -7.10
N LEU A 82 10.70 -8.26 -7.51
CA LEU A 82 11.51 -8.80 -8.62
C LEU A 82 12.44 -9.93 -8.15
N LYS A 83 12.82 -9.95 -6.87
CA LYS A 83 13.68 -10.98 -6.27
C LYS A 83 12.87 -12.13 -5.66
N PHE A 84 11.70 -11.83 -5.11
CA PHE A 84 10.83 -12.80 -4.45
C PHE A 84 9.53 -12.93 -5.24
N GLN A 85 9.52 -13.80 -6.26
CA GLN A 85 8.29 -14.19 -6.95
C GLN A 85 7.58 -15.29 -6.17
N VAL A 86 6.39 -15.00 -5.66
CA VAL A 86 5.47 -16.03 -5.17
C VAL A 86 4.45 -16.30 -6.27
N GLY A 87 4.50 -17.50 -6.84
CA GLY A 87 3.50 -17.94 -7.83
C GLY A 87 2.11 -18.10 -7.20
N PRO A 88 1.04 -18.19 -8.00
CA PRO A 88 -0.35 -18.31 -7.50
C PRO A 88 -0.61 -19.55 -6.63
N ALA A 89 0.30 -20.52 -6.62
CA ALA A 89 0.40 -21.56 -5.62
C ALA A 89 1.86 -21.62 -5.16
N ALA A 90 2.15 -21.19 -3.94
CA ALA A 90 3.45 -21.49 -3.35
C ALA A 90 3.63 -23.02 -3.31
N ARG A 91 4.56 -23.53 -4.10
CA ARG A 91 5.28 -24.80 -3.87
C ARG A 91 6.74 -24.45 -3.68
#